data_AF-A0A2W0AFT9-F1
#
_entry.id   AF-A0A2W0AFT9-F1
#
_cell.length_a   1.000
_cell.length_b   1.000
_cell.length_c   1.000
_cell.angle_alpha   90.00
_cell.angle_beta   90.00
_cell.angle_gamma   90.00
#
_symmetry.space_group_name_H-M   'P 1'
#
loop_
_entity.id
_entity.type
_entity.pdbx_description
1 polymer ?
#
loop_
_entity_poly.entity_id
_entity_poly.type
_entity_poly.pdbx_seq_one_letter_code
_entity_poly.pdbx_strand_id
1 'polypeptide(L)'
;MSPEEHFSHTETRQILESMIDALPAKYRVVQIMRDVEGMTVAETAECLGISQENVKVRLHRARARLRKRLYELFGSKVSDVFRFHLSRCDRVVYGVSERTRPYQNTGVPIKAASLNHEQMPFPGQPAIH
;
A
#
# COMPACT_ATOMS: atom_id res chain seq x y z
N MET A 1 10.45 27.46 -11.78
CA MET A 1 10.70 26.06 -11.39
C MET A 1 12.21 25.91 -11.23
N SER A 2 12.70 25.51 -10.06
CA SER A 2 14.14 25.46 -9.74
C SER A 2 14.83 24.21 -10.31
N PRO A 3 16.17 24.19 -10.41
CA PRO A 3 16.93 22.99 -10.79
C PRO A 3 16.71 21.79 -9.86
N GLU A 4 16.49 22.01 -8.56
CA GLU A 4 16.19 20.91 -7.62
C GLU A 4 14.82 20.27 -7.91
N GLU A 5 13.83 21.08 -8.33
CA GLU A 5 12.52 20.58 -8.73
C GLU A 5 12.64 19.68 -9.99
N HIS A 6 13.44 20.05 -10.98
CA HIS A 6 13.70 19.22 -12.18
C HIS A 6 14.32 17.86 -11.85
N PHE A 7 15.31 17.83 -10.96
CA PHE A 7 16.00 16.59 -10.59
C PHE A 7 15.05 15.62 -9.86
N SER A 8 14.27 16.14 -8.92
CA SER A 8 13.28 15.37 -8.15
C SER A 8 12.19 14.75 -9.03
N HIS A 9 11.68 15.52 -10.01
CA HIS A 9 10.67 15.01 -10.95
C HIS A 9 11.23 13.92 -11.87
N THR A 10 12.49 14.05 -12.28
CA THR A 10 13.12 13.09 -13.21
C THR A 10 13.41 11.76 -12.50
N GLU A 11 13.90 11.79 -11.27
CA GLU A 11 14.12 10.59 -10.45
C GLU A 11 12.81 9.85 -10.18
N THR A 12 11.77 10.57 -9.79
CA THR A 12 10.44 9.99 -9.53
C THR A 12 9.86 9.34 -10.79
N ARG A 13 10.01 9.97 -11.95
CA ARG A 13 9.57 9.43 -13.24
C ARG A 13 10.30 8.13 -13.56
N GLN A 14 11.63 8.11 -13.47
CA GLN A 14 12.44 6.92 -13.78
C GLN A 14 12.08 5.73 -12.88
N ILE A 15 11.80 5.98 -11.60
CA ILE A 15 11.33 4.94 -10.68
C ILE A 15 9.99 4.37 -11.17
N LEU A 16 9.02 5.22 -11.50
CA LEU A 16 7.71 4.77 -11.96
C LEU A 16 7.78 3.99 -13.28
N GLU A 17 8.57 4.47 -14.25
CA GLU A 17 8.82 3.78 -15.52
C GLU A 17 9.41 2.39 -15.29
N SER A 18 10.46 2.28 -14.48
CA SER A 18 11.09 1.00 -14.16
C SER A 18 10.13 0.01 -13.47
N MET A 19 9.20 0.52 -12.65
CA MET A 19 8.19 -0.31 -11.98
C MET A 19 7.14 -0.83 -12.97
N ILE A 20 6.71 0.01 -13.91
CA ILE A 20 5.79 -0.38 -14.98
C ILE A 20 6.45 -1.42 -15.89
N ASP A 21 7.73 -1.23 -16.23
CA ASP A 21 8.48 -2.17 -17.07
C ASP A 21 8.75 -3.52 -16.42
N ALA A 22 8.86 -3.56 -15.09
CA ALA A 22 8.97 -4.81 -14.35
C ALA A 22 7.67 -5.62 -14.28
N LEU A 23 6.53 -5.07 -14.75
CA LEU A 23 5.28 -5.84 -14.80
C LEU A 23 5.34 -6.91 -15.90
N PRO A 24 4.83 -8.13 -15.63
CA PRO A 24 4.58 -9.11 -16.70
C PRO A 24 3.78 -8.48 -17.85
N ALA A 25 4.16 -8.78 -19.10
CA ALA A 25 3.62 -8.11 -20.29
C ALA A 25 2.08 -8.00 -20.31
N LYS A 26 1.38 -9.08 -19.95
CA LYS A 26 -0.10 -9.12 -19.88
C LYS A 26 -0.73 -8.11 -18.90
N TYR A 27 0.00 -7.67 -17.89
CA TYR A 27 -0.43 -6.66 -16.91
C TYR A 27 0.03 -5.27 -17.34
N ARG A 28 1.26 -5.15 -17.85
CA ARG A 28 1.82 -3.89 -18.35
C ARG A 28 0.95 -3.30 -19.46
N VAL A 29 0.59 -4.10 -20.46
CA VAL A 29 -0.22 -3.66 -21.60
C VAL A 29 -1.57 -3.10 -21.13
N VAL A 30 -2.27 -3.82 -20.25
CA VAL A 30 -3.55 -3.35 -19.69
C VAL A 30 -3.37 -2.07 -18.87
N GLN A 31 -2.30 -1.96 -18.08
CA GLN A 31 -2.00 -0.77 -17.27
C GLN A 31 -1.75 0.47 -18.16
N ILE A 32 -0.96 0.33 -19.23
CA ILE A 32 -0.67 1.41 -20.18
C ILE A 32 -1.95 1.85 -20.90
N MET A 33 -2.70 0.92 -21.50
CA MET A 33 -3.93 1.26 -22.21
C MET A 33 -4.94 1.99 -21.32
N ARG A 34 -5.01 1.61 -20.04
CA ARG A 34 -5.99 2.16 -19.08
C ARG A 34 -5.59 3.49 -18.47
N ASP A 35 -4.34 3.61 -18.02
CA ASP A 35 -3.90 4.73 -17.20
C ASP A 35 -3.02 5.73 -17.98
N VAL A 36 -2.42 5.31 -19.12
CA VAL A 36 -1.62 6.19 -20.00
C VAL A 36 -2.42 6.63 -21.21
N GLU A 37 -3.03 5.67 -21.94
CA GLU A 37 -3.81 5.96 -23.14
C GLU A 37 -5.27 6.38 -22.83
N GLY A 38 -5.70 6.23 -21.58
CA GLY A 38 -7.04 6.65 -21.13
C GLY A 38 -8.20 5.79 -21.67
N MET A 39 -7.94 4.62 -22.22
CA MET A 39 -8.98 3.77 -22.83
C MET A 39 -9.97 3.20 -21.80
N THR A 40 -11.21 2.99 -22.23
CA THR A 40 -12.25 2.33 -21.45
C THR A 40 -12.02 0.82 -21.34
N VAL A 41 -12.77 0.14 -20.46
CA VAL A 41 -12.56 -1.29 -20.18
C VAL A 41 -13.03 -2.09 -21.38
N ALA A 42 -14.10 -1.61 -22.04
CA ALA A 42 -14.64 -2.14 -23.26
C ALA A 42 -13.64 -2.04 -24.41
N GLU A 43 -13.09 -0.85 -24.69
CA GLU A 43 -12.10 -0.65 -25.77
C GLU A 43 -10.84 -1.47 -25.51
N THR A 44 -10.36 -1.51 -24.27
CA THR A 44 -9.20 -2.35 -23.90
C THR A 44 -9.48 -3.84 -24.11
N ALA A 45 -10.69 -4.29 -23.78
CA ALA A 45 -11.12 -5.68 -23.96
C ALA A 45 -11.18 -6.06 -25.44
N GLU A 46 -11.75 -5.19 -26.27
CA GLU A 46 -11.83 -5.34 -27.71
C GLU A 46 -10.45 -5.39 -28.36
N CYS A 47 -9.59 -4.41 -28.09
CA CYS A 47 -8.23 -4.35 -28.64
C CYS A 47 -7.36 -5.56 -28.24
N LEU A 48 -7.58 -6.15 -27.07
CA LEU A 48 -6.80 -7.30 -26.58
C LEU A 48 -7.46 -8.65 -26.83
N GLY A 49 -8.67 -8.69 -27.39
CA GLY A 49 -9.42 -9.93 -27.62
C GLY A 49 -9.71 -10.72 -26.34
N ILE A 50 -9.94 -10.04 -25.22
CA ILE A 50 -10.24 -10.67 -23.91
C ILE A 50 -11.54 -10.12 -23.32
N SER A 51 -12.12 -10.82 -22.34
CA SER A 51 -13.31 -10.30 -21.66
C SER A 51 -13.01 -9.05 -20.82
N GLN A 52 -14.00 -8.16 -20.67
CA GLN A 52 -13.91 -7.00 -19.78
C GLN A 52 -13.57 -7.41 -18.33
N GLU A 53 -14.04 -8.58 -17.88
CA GLU A 53 -13.72 -9.11 -16.56
C GLU A 53 -12.22 -9.47 -16.45
N ASN A 54 -11.63 -10.07 -17.50
CA ASN A 54 -10.20 -10.30 -17.55
C ASN A 54 -9.39 -9.00 -17.51
N VAL A 55 -9.86 -7.93 -18.18
CA VAL A 55 -9.22 -6.60 -18.10
C VAL A 55 -9.21 -6.09 -16.66
N LYS A 56 -10.35 -6.13 -15.97
CA LYS A 56 -10.46 -5.71 -14.56
C LYS A 56 -9.53 -6.51 -13.64
N VAL A 57 -9.51 -7.84 -13.79
CA VAL A 57 -8.62 -8.72 -13.01
C VAL A 57 -7.15 -8.42 -13.29
N ARG A 58 -6.78 -8.23 -14.56
CA ARG A 58 -5.40 -7.88 -14.94
C ARG A 58 -4.99 -6.53 -14.38
N LEU A 59 -5.86 -5.53 -14.45
CA LEU A 59 -5.63 -4.19 -13.90
C LEU A 59 -5.47 -4.22 -12.37
N HIS A 60 -6.35 -4.94 -11.68
CA HIS A 60 -6.23 -5.13 -10.23
C HIS A 60 -4.88 -5.77 -9.84
N ARG A 61 -4.47 -6.83 -10.55
CA ARG A 61 -3.18 -7.50 -10.33
C ARG A 61 -1.98 -6.62 -10.68
N ALA A 62 -2.06 -5.81 -11.74
CA ALA A 62 -1.05 -4.82 -12.09
C ALA A 62 -0.84 -3.82 -10.94
N ARG A 63 -1.94 -3.20 -10.48
CA ARG A 63 -1.93 -2.23 -9.38
C ARG A 63 -1.44 -2.82 -8.06
N ALA A 64 -1.83 -4.05 -7.74
CA ALA A 64 -1.33 -4.73 -6.55
C ALA A 64 0.20 -4.91 -6.57
N ARG A 65 0.77 -5.26 -7.73
CA ARG A 65 2.23 -5.41 -7.91
C ARG A 65 2.96 -4.07 -7.83
N LEU A 66 2.42 -3.03 -8.48
CA LEU A 66 2.97 -1.68 -8.40
C LEU A 66 2.96 -1.17 -6.96
N ARG A 67 1.84 -1.32 -6.24
CA ARG A 67 1.77 -0.97 -4.81
C ARG A 67 2.80 -1.73 -3.99
N LYS A 68 2.90 -3.06 -4.16
CA LYS A 68 3.87 -3.87 -3.42
C LYS A 68 5.30 -3.36 -3.64
N ARG A 69 5.67 -3.06 -4.89
CA ARG A 69 7.01 -2.56 -5.21
C ARG A 69 7.24 -1.14 -4.69
N LEU A 70 6.20 -0.30 -4.67
CA LEU A 70 6.27 1.01 -4.01
C LEU A 70 6.52 0.83 -2.50
N TYR A 71 5.83 -0.11 -1.85
CA TYR A 71 6.08 -0.44 -0.45
C TYR A 71 7.46 -1.04 -0.22
N GLU A 72 8.06 -1.77 -1.17
CA GLU A 72 9.43 -2.26 -1.00
C GLU A 72 10.46 -1.13 -1.15
N LEU A 73 10.25 -0.22 -2.09
CA LEU A 73 11.14 0.93 -2.34
C LEU A 73 11.05 1.99 -1.24
N PHE A 74 9.84 2.24 -0.75
CA PHE A 74 9.55 3.32 0.19
C PHE A 74 9.13 2.83 1.56
N GLY A 75 8.80 1.56 1.79
CA GLY A 75 8.18 1.06 3.03
C GLY A 75 8.99 1.30 4.30
N SER A 76 10.32 1.32 4.22
CA SER A 76 11.18 1.76 5.32
C SER A 76 10.95 3.25 5.66
N LYS A 77 10.68 4.08 4.64
CA LYS A 77 10.39 5.51 4.72
C LYS A 77 8.89 5.85 4.80
N VAL A 78 7.96 4.93 4.51
CA VAL A 78 6.50 5.19 4.59
C VAL A 78 6.10 5.36 6.05
N SER A 79 6.67 4.56 6.95
CA SER A 79 6.64 4.78 8.40
C SER A 79 7.12 6.20 8.76
N ASP A 80 8.14 6.70 8.06
CA ASP A 80 8.70 8.03 8.26
C ASP A 80 7.80 9.14 7.70
N VAL A 81 7.12 8.89 6.57
CA VAL A 81 6.09 9.79 6.01
C VAL A 81 4.89 9.90 6.96
N PHE A 82 4.51 8.81 7.61
CA PHE A 82 3.44 8.81 8.62
C PHE A 82 3.89 9.23 10.03
N ARG A 83 5.19 9.47 10.25
CA ARG A 83 5.75 9.90 11.55
C ARG A 83 5.14 11.22 12.05
N PHE A 84 4.42 11.95 11.21
CA PHE A 84 3.72 13.17 11.58
C PHE A 84 2.29 13.01 12.15
N HIS A 85 1.70 11.80 12.18
CA HIS A 85 0.27 11.65 12.53
C HIS A 85 -0.11 10.40 13.34
N LEU A 86 0.58 10.11 14.46
CA LEU A 86 0.05 9.15 15.45
C LEU A 86 -1.43 9.45 15.81
N SER A 87 -1.80 10.73 15.89
CA SER A 87 -3.17 11.19 16.16
C SER A 87 -4.21 10.88 15.06
N ARG A 88 -3.81 10.58 13.81
CA ARG A 88 -4.76 10.17 12.76
C ARG A 88 -4.91 8.65 12.66
N CYS A 89 -3.87 7.90 13.03
CA CYS A 89 -3.95 6.44 13.14
C CYS A 89 -4.95 6.03 14.22
N ASP A 90 -4.99 6.73 15.35
CA ASP A 90 -5.94 6.46 16.43
C ASP A 90 -7.40 6.47 15.95
N ARG A 91 -7.81 7.46 15.15
CA ARG A 91 -9.17 7.56 14.64
C ARG A 91 -9.56 6.37 13.75
N VAL A 92 -8.64 5.93 12.89
CA VAL A 92 -8.89 4.81 11.98
C VAL A 92 -8.90 3.48 12.76
N VAL A 93 -7.96 3.31 13.70
CA VAL A 93 -7.86 2.14 14.57
C VAL A 93 -9.11 2.01 15.45
N TYR A 94 -9.55 3.08 16.11
CA TYR A 94 -10.81 3.12 16.87
C TYR A 94 -12.01 2.81 15.96
N GLY A 95 -12.08 3.43 14.78
CA GLY A 95 -13.19 3.22 13.84
C GLY A 95 -13.28 1.81 13.26
N VAL A 96 -12.18 1.06 13.19
CA VAL A 96 -12.16 -0.36 12.81
C VAL A 96 -12.51 -1.23 14.02
N SER A 97 -11.91 -0.96 15.18
CA SER A 97 -12.16 -1.69 16.44
C SER A 97 -13.64 -1.75 16.80
N GLU A 98 -14.36 -0.61 16.69
CA GLU A 98 -15.81 -0.55 16.93
C GLU A 98 -16.63 -1.36 15.91
N ARG A 99 -16.16 -1.49 14.66
CA ARG A 99 -16.84 -2.27 13.62
C ARG A 99 -16.60 -3.77 13.73
N THR A 100 -15.48 -4.19 14.31
CA THR A 100 -15.12 -5.61 14.45
C THR A 100 -15.48 -6.23 15.81
N ARG A 101 -15.95 -5.42 16.78
CA ARG A 101 -16.49 -5.89 18.08
C ARG A 101 -17.49 -7.06 18.01
N PRO A 102 -18.33 -7.24 16.98
CA PRO A 102 -19.27 -8.36 16.93
C PRO A 102 -18.62 -9.74 16.75
N TYR A 103 -17.33 -9.82 16.36
CA TYR A 103 -16.68 -11.11 16.06
C TYR A 103 -15.85 -11.69 17.23
N GLN A 104 -15.66 -10.96 18.33
CA GLN A 104 -14.93 -11.49 19.51
C GLN A 104 -15.82 -12.29 20.47
N ASN A 105 -17.14 -12.33 20.25
CA ASN A 105 -18.09 -12.95 21.17
C ASN A 105 -18.91 -14.13 20.57
N THR A 106 -18.54 -14.64 19.39
CA THR A 106 -19.09 -15.90 18.87
C THR A 106 -18.14 -17.06 19.19
N GLY A 107 -18.15 -17.47 20.45
CA GLY A 107 -18.07 -18.88 20.88
C GLY A 107 -16.94 -19.79 20.37
N VAL A 108 -15.76 -19.29 19.97
CA VAL A 108 -14.59 -20.13 19.72
C VAL A 108 -13.46 -19.72 20.66
N PRO A 109 -12.94 -20.62 21.52
CA PRO A 109 -11.93 -20.26 22.50
C PRO A 109 -10.59 -20.03 21.81
N ILE A 110 -10.23 -18.76 21.61
CA ILE A 110 -8.82 -18.37 21.47
C ILE A 110 -8.24 -18.57 22.85
N LYS A 111 -7.36 -19.57 23.02
CA LYS A 111 -6.61 -19.79 24.26
C LYS A 111 -6.03 -18.45 24.73
N ALA A 112 -6.58 -17.92 25.81
CA ALA A 112 -6.00 -16.81 26.54
C ALA A 112 -4.65 -17.31 27.08
N ALA A 113 -3.57 -16.92 26.41
CA ALA A 113 -2.26 -16.93 27.05
C ALA A 113 -2.32 -15.83 28.11
N SER A 114 -2.50 -16.25 29.35
CA SER A 114 -2.30 -15.45 30.55
C SER A 114 -0.97 -14.70 30.42
N LEU A 115 -1.05 -13.37 30.36
CA LEU A 115 0.07 -12.51 30.71
C LEU A 115 -0.47 -11.43 31.63
N ASN A 116 -0.33 -11.72 32.93
CA ASN A 116 -0.37 -10.73 34.00
C ASN A 116 0.72 -9.70 33.68
N HIS A 117 0.34 -8.46 33.38
CA HIS A 117 1.30 -7.36 33.34
C HIS A 117 1.17 -6.55 34.63
N GLU A 118 1.63 -7.16 35.73
CA GLU A 118 2.24 -6.40 36.81
C GLU A 118 3.52 -5.71 36.29
N GLN A 119 3.88 -4.62 36.96
CA GLN A 119 4.91 -3.66 36.59
C GLN A 119 6.24 -4.28 36.19
N MET A 120 6.86 -3.78 35.10
CA MET A 120 8.32 -3.72 34.92
C MET A 120 8.71 -2.55 33.98
N PRO A 121 9.94 -1.99 34.11
CA PRO A 121 10.24 -0.60 33.79
C PRO A 121 10.68 -0.36 32.33
N PHE A 122 10.50 0.88 31.85
CA PHE A 122 11.00 1.35 30.56
C PHE A 122 12.55 1.40 30.53
N PRO A 123 13.23 0.83 29.54
CA PRO A 123 14.66 1.05 29.33
C PRO A 123 14.87 2.35 28.53
N GLY A 124 15.67 3.29 29.07
CA GLY A 124 16.17 4.44 28.30
C GLY A 124 16.30 5.79 29.01
N GLN A 125 16.41 5.86 30.34
CA GLN A 125 16.78 7.13 30.99
C GLN A 125 18.30 7.38 30.87
N PRO A 126 18.74 8.61 30.55
CA PRO A 126 20.15 8.94 30.43
C PRO A 126 20.83 8.97 31.80
N ALA A 127 22.07 8.48 31.88
CA ALA A 127 22.91 8.63 33.06
C ALA A 127 23.38 10.09 33.16
N ILE A 128 23.07 10.72 34.29
CA ILE A 128 23.52 12.07 34.65
C ILE A 128 24.92 11.92 35.28
N HIS A 129 25.90 12.68 34.77
CA HIS A 129 27.09 13.09 35.51
C HIS A 129 27.27 14.60 35.32
#